data_AF-A0A4V5N0F3-F1
#
_entry.id   AF-A0A4V5N0F3-F1
#
_cell.length_a   1.000
_cell.length_b   1.000
_cell.length_c   1.000
_cell.angle_alpha   90.00
_cell.angle_beta   90.00
_cell.angle_gamma   90.00
#
_symmetry.space_group_name_H-M   'P 1'
#
loop_
_entity.id
_entity.type
_entity.pdbx_description
1 polymer ?
#
loop_
_entity_poly.entity_id
_entity_poly.type
_entity_poly.pdbx_seq_one_letter_code
_entity_poly.pdbx_strand_id
1 'polypeptide(L)'
;MLVEALAALAAAGGGAVVQAAGTDAWNGLRRRVGEIFGRSGAARAEAELERLDRTARVLAPGASAETAAERLRQEGVWAGRFEALLEGLDDAARERAAGELRELLAFVAASAGDTAVATGKAVARDGGSAVTGIKNTGGGRPGPARAVHTGDAEATGAGSSAVSGIVNE
;
A
#
# COMPACT_ATOMS: atom_id res chain seq x y z
N MET A 1 20.32 7.78 16.96
CA MET A 1 19.02 7.08 16.90
C MET A 1 17.92 7.86 16.19
N LEU A 2 17.71 9.17 16.45
CA LEU A 2 16.63 9.93 15.81
C LEU A 2 16.85 10.11 14.29
N VAL A 3 18.08 10.38 13.87
CA VAL A 3 18.45 10.55 12.45
C VAL A 3 18.24 9.25 11.67
N GLU A 4 18.66 8.12 12.23
CA GLU A 4 18.49 6.80 11.65
C GLU A 4 17.00 6.41 11.56
N ALA A 5 16.19 6.81 12.55
CA ALA A 5 14.74 6.61 12.50
C ALA A 5 14.06 7.45 11.41
N LEU A 6 14.53 8.68 11.17
CA LEU A 6 14.04 9.54 10.10
C LEU A 6 14.46 9.03 8.71
N ALA A 7 15.69 8.55 8.56
CA ALA A 7 16.17 7.92 7.33
C ALA A 7 15.35 6.65 7.00
N ALA A 8 15.07 5.81 8.00
CA ALA A 8 14.21 4.64 7.83
C ALA A 8 12.78 5.03 7.44
N LEU A 9 12.25 6.11 8.02
CA LEU A 9 10.92 6.63 7.68
C LEU A 9 10.88 7.17 6.25
N ALA A 10 11.90 7.91 5.82
CA ALA A 10 12.05 8.41 4.46
C ALA A 10 12.14 7.26 3.44
N ALA A 11 12.95 6.23 3.74
CA ALA A 11 13.04 5.01 2.94
C ALA A 11 11.68 4.32 2.78
N ALA A 12 10.95 4.14 3.88
CA ALA A 12 9.61 3.59 3.85
C ALA A 12 8.64 4.46 3.02
N GLY A 13 8.79 5.79 3.08
CA GLY A 13 8.06 6.73 2.22
C GLY A 13 8.30 6.52 0.74
N GLY A 14 9.55 6.27 0.35
CA GLY A 14 9.91 5.90 -1.02
C GLY A 14 9.23 4.61 -1.48
N GLY A 15 9.22 3.59 -0.63
CA GLY A 15 8.51 2.34 -0.90
C GLY A 15 7.00 2.56 -1.07
N ALA A 16 6.39 3.37 -0.21
CA ALA A 16 4.96 3.68 -0.27
C ALA A 16 4.53 4.35 -1.59
N VAL A 17 5.37 5.23 -2.15
CA VAL A 17 5.13 5.84 -3.48
C VAL A 17 5.06 4.76 -4.56
N VAL A 18 6.03 3.84 -4.57
CA VAL A 18 6.12 2.77 -5.57
C VAL A 18 5.00 1.74 -5.41
N GLN A 19 4.57 1.46 -4.18
CA GLN A 19 3.44 0.58 -3.89
C GLN A 19 2.11 1.17 -4.35
N ALA A 20 1.90 2.47 -4.13
CA ALA A 20 0.68 3.14 -4.56
C ALA A 20 0.63 3.41 -6.07
N ALA A 21 1.78 3.50 -6.74
CA ALA A 21 1.88 3.78 -8.16
C ALA A 21 1.11 2.75 -9.00
N GLY A 22 0.14 3.22 -9.79
CA GLY A 22 -0.70 2.38 -10.63
C GLY A 22 -1.84 1.65 -9.88
N THR A 23 -2.08 2.00 -8.61
CA THR A 23 -3.21 1.49 -7.81
C THR A 23 -4.25 2.57 -7.56
N ASP A 24 -5.43 2.19 -7.08
CA ASP A 24 -6.48 3.14 -6.68
C ASP A 24 -6.05 4.04 -5.50
N ALA A 25 -5.04 3.62 -4.73
CA ALA A 25 -4.47 4.40 -3.63
C ALA A 25 -3.70 5.64 -4.11
N TRP A 26 -3.34 5.71 -5.39
CA TRP A 26 -2.46 6.74 -5.94
C TRP A 26 -2.93 8.17 -5.66
N ASN A 27 -4.22 8.46 -5.92
CA ASN A 27 -4.78 9.80 -5.71
C ASN A 27 -4.78 10.19 -4.22
N GLY A 28 -4.99 9.21 -3.34
CA GLY A 28 -4.94 9.42 -1.89
C GLY A 28 -3.53 9.67 -1.37
N LEU A 29 -2.53 9.00 -1.94
CA LEU A 29 -1.12 9.25 -1.66
C LEU A 29 -0.70 10.64 -2.18
N ARG A 30 -1.05 10.97 -3.43
CA ARG A 30 -0.70 12.24 -4.08
C ARG A 30 -1.13 13.46 -3.27
N ARG A 31 -2.34 13.46 -2.72
CA ARG A 31 -2.84 14.57 -1.87
C ARG A 31 -1.97 14.75 -0.63
N ARG A 32 -1.69 13.66 0.10
CA ARG A 32 -0.88 13.69 1.33
C ARG A 32 0.57 14.12 1.07
N VAL A 33 1.17 13.65 -0.02
CA VAL A 33 2.51 14.11 -0.44
C VAL A 33 2.48 15.61 -0.73
N GLY A 34 1.45 16.12 -1.39
CA GLY A 34 1.25 17.55 -1.61
C GLY A 34 1.15 18.35 -0.32
N GLU A 35 0.42 17.86 0.67
CA GLU A 35 0.29 18.48 2.01
C GLU A 35 1.64 18.52 2.75
N ILE A 36 2.38 17.41 2.73
CA ILE A 36 3.70 17.26 3.35
C ILE A 36 4.71 18.27 2.73
N PHE A 37 4.79 18.33 1.41
CA PHE A 37 5.74 19.23 0.71
C PHE A 37 5.25 20.69 0.63
N GLY A 38 3.95 20.94 0.78
CA GLY A 38 3.33 22.28 0.78
C GLY A 38 3.93 23.22 1.82
N ARG A 39 4.44 22.68 2.91
CA ARG A 39 5.10 23.43 4.00
C ARG A 39 6.38 24.14 3.58
N SER A 40 7.11 23.56 2.63
CA SER A 40 8.33 24.18 2.09
C SER A 40 8.03 25.17 0.96
N GLY A 41 6.75 25.42 0.66
CA GLY A 41 6.27 26.37 -0.34
C GLY A 41 5.44 25.72 -1.45
N ALA A 42 4.40 26.42 -1.91
CA ALA A 42 3.45 25.92 -2.91
C ALA A 42 4.15 25.51 -4.23
N ALA A 43 5.07 26.33 -4.74
CA ALA A 43 5.81 26.02 -5.97
C ALA A 43 6.67 24.75 -5.84
N ARG A 44 7.24 24.49 -4.64
CA ARG A 44 8.00 23.26 -4.40
C ARG A 44 7.08 22.05 -4.37
N ALA A 45 5.93 22.16 -3.71
CA ALA A 45 4.93 21.10 -3.67
C ALA A 45 4.42 20.74 -5.07
N GLU A 46 4.08 21.73 -5.90
CA GLU A 46 3.65 21.50 -7.28
C GLU A 46 4.72 20.75 -8.09
N ALA A 47 5.98 21.16 -7.99
CA ALA A 47 7.08 20.49 -8.67
C ALA A 47 7.26 19.03 -8.21
N GLU A 48 7.10 18.74 -6.92
CA GLU A 48 7.15 17.35 -6.44
C GLU A 48 5.93 16.53 -6.88
N LEU A 49 4.73 17.13 -6.93
CA LEU A 49 3.54 16.46 -7.46
C LEU A 49 3.67 16.12 -8.95
N GLU A 50 4.25 17.00 -9.76
CA GLU A 50 4.53 16.70 -11.17
C GLU A 50 5.54 15.55 -11.32
N ARG A 51 6.56 15.50 -10.46
CA ARG A 51 7.52 14.38 -10.43
C ARG A 51 6.83 13.09 -10.03
N LEU A 52 5.91 13.15 -9.06
CA LEU A 52 5.13 12.02 -8.59
C LEU A 52 4.28 11.46 -9.74
N ASP A 53 3.58 12.33 -10.47
CA ASP A 53 2.79 11.96 -11.64
C ASP A 53 3.65 11.32 -12.74
N ARG A 54 4.90 11.76 -12.91
CA ARG A 54 5.87 11.11 -13.82
C ARG A 54 6.28 9.72 -13.34
N THR A 55 6.56 9.55 -12.04
CA THR A 55 6.88 8.24 -11.46
C THR A 55 5.75 7.24 -11.71
N ALA A 56 4.48 7.62 -11.53
CA ALA A 56 3.36 6.73 -11.83
C ALA A 56 3.28 6.29 -13.29
N ARG A 57 3.61 7.18 -14.24
CA ARG A 57 3.65 6.83 -15.68
C ARG A 57 4.77 5.85 -16.00
N VAL A 58 5.93 6.02 -15.38
CA VAL A 58 7.09 5.14 -15.56
C VAL A 58 6.83 3.75 -14.97
N LEU A 59 6.10 3.68 -13.86
CA LEU A 59 5.77 2.43 -13.17
C LEU A 59 4.46 1.78 -13.65
N ALA A 60 3.81 2.35 -14.67
CA ALA A 60 2.55 1.85 -15.19
C ALA A 60 2.69 0.41 -15.73
N PRO A 61 1.66 -0.45 -15.57
CA PRO A 61 1.67 -1.80 -16.12
C PRO A 61 1.96 -1.78 -17.63
N GLY A 62 2.93 -2.59 -18.08
CA GLY A 62 3.33 -2.68 -19.49
C GLY A 62 4.41 -1.69 -19.94
N ALA A 63 4.95 -0.85 -19.06
CA ALA A 63 5.98 0.13 -19.41
C ALA A 63 7.37 -0.47 -19.68
N SER A 64 7.77 -1.61 -19.06
CA SER A 64 9.05 -2.27 -19.32
C SER A 64 9.16 -3.67 -18.67
N ALA A 65 9.96 -4.57 -19.25
CA ALA A 65 10.37 -5.84 -18.63
C ALA A 65 11.28 -5.65 -17.39
N GLU A 66 11.89 -4.48 -17.22
CA GLU A 66 12.76 -4.10 -16.10
C GLU A 66 11.99 -3.47 -14.92
N THR A 67 10.68 -3.73 -14.83
CA THR A 67 9.77 -3.12 -13.83
C THR A 67 10.33 -3.18 -12.40
N ALA A 68 11.01 -4.25 -12.00
CA ALA A 68 11.56 -4.37 -10.65
C ALA A 68 12.76 -3.43 -10.39
N ALA A 69 13.68 -3.30 -11.34
CA ALA A 69 14.84 -2.41 -11.23
C ALA A 69 14.42 -0.94 -11.24
N GLU A 70 13.42 -0.61 -12.08
CA GLU A 70 12.83 0.74 -12.09
C GLU A 70 12.13 1.07 -10.77
N ARG A 71 11.35 0.13 -10.21
CA ARG A 71 10.72 0.29 -8.90
C ARG A 71 11.74 0.61 -7.80
N LEU A 72 12.81 -0.17 -7.70
CA LEU A 72 13.90 0.07 -6.73
C LEU A 72 14.55 1.45 -6.93
N ARG A 73 14.78 1.86 -8.18
CA ARG A 73 15.34 3.18 -8.48
C ARG A 73 14.41 4.31 -8.04
N GLN A 74 13.12 4.20 -8.36
CA GLN A 74 12.12 5.20 -7.98
C GLN A 74 11.93 5.27 -6.46
N GLU A 75 11.98 4.13 -5.77
CA GLU A 75 11.97 4.06 -4.30
C GLU A 75 13.12 4.86 -3.69
N GLY A 76 14.35 4.65 -4.16
CA GLY A 76 15.52 5.41 -3.71
C GLY A 76 15.43 6.92 -4.01
N VAL A 77 14.93 7.29 -5.19
CA VAL A 77 14.73 8.71 -5.56
C VAL A 77 13.74 9.39 -4.61
N TRP A 78 12.64 8.72 -4.27
CA TRP A 78 11.64 9.27 -3.36
C TRP A 78 12.10 9.27 -1.89
N ALA A 79 12.85 8.24 -1.47
CA ALA A 79 13.47 8.21 -0.16
C ALA A 79 14.35 9.45 0.07
N GLY A 80 15.26 9.74 -0.86
CA GLY A 80 16.13 10.92 -0.76
C GLY A 80 15.36 12.25 -0.77
N ARG A 81 14.17 12.31 -1.40
CA ARG A 81 13.31 13.51 -1.36
C ARG A 81 12.66 13.74 -0.01
N PHE A 82 12.16 12.68 0.61
CA PHE A 82 11.62 12.77 1.97
C PHE A 82 12.71 13.07 2.98
N GLU A 83 13.90 12.49 2.83
CA GLU A 83 15.06 12.80 3.66
C GLU A 83 15.45 14.28 3.54
N ALA A 84 15.65 14.79 2.33
CA ALA A 84 15.98 16.19 2.09
C ALA A 84 14.89 17.17 2.58
N LEU A 85 13.61 16.74 2.58
CA LEU A 85 12.54 17.50 3.19
C LEU A 85 12.72 17.56 4.72
N LEU A 86 12.87 16.41 5.37
CA LEU A 86 12.97 16.31 6.83
C LEU A 86 14.21 17.03 7.38
N GLU A 87 15.34 16.94 6.68
CA GLU A 87 16.58 17.65 7.04
C GLU A 87 16.44 19.16 6.93
N GLY A 88 15.69 19.65 5.95
CA GLY A 88 15.48 21.08 5.70
C GLY A 88 14.49 21.77 6.66
N LEU A 89 13.85 21.03 7.56
CA LEU A 89 12.88 21.54 8.51
C LEU A 89 13.50 21.76 9.91
N ASP A 90 12.97 22.74 10.63
CA ASP A 90 13.21 22.87 12.08
C ASP A 90 12.60 21.69 12.85
N ASP A 91 13.02 21.49 14.10
CA ASP A 91 12.65 20.29 14.87
C ASP A 91 11.14 20.12 15.04
N ALA A 92 10.39 21.21 15.24
CA ALA A 92 8.94 21.16 15.44
C ALA A 92 8.18 20.87 14.14
N ALA A 93 8.65 21.39 13.01
CA ALA A 93 8.11 21.09 11.69
C ALA A 93 8.52 19.67 11.24
N ARG A 94 9.72 19.22 11.57
CA ARG A 94 10.24 17.89 11.28
C ARG A 94 9.44 16.80 11.98
N GLU A 95 9.14 16.94 13.27
CA GLU A 95 8.34 15.92 13.98
C GLU A 95 6.92 15.82 13.42
N ARG A 96 6.32 16.96 13.05
CA ARG A 96 5.01 16.99 12.39
C ARG A 96 5.04 16.32 11.02
N ALA A 97 6.04 16.62 10.19
CA ALA A 97 6.23 15.97 8.90
C ALA A 97 6.48 14.47 9.04
N ALA A 98 7.23 14.04 10.06
CA ALA A 98 7.42 12.63 10.37
C ALA A 98 6.10 11.95 10.79
N GLY A 99 5.25 12.62 11.57
CA GLY A 99 3.90 12.16 11.88
C GLY A 99 3.05 11.92 10.63
N GLU A 100 2.99 12.90 9.73
CA GLU A 100 2.25 12.80 8.47
C GLU A 100 2.80 11.73 7.53
N LEU A 101 4.12 11.57 7.50
CA LEU A 101 4.74 10.50 6.72
C LEU A 101 4.34 9.13 7.28
N ARG A 102 4.29 8.96 8.61
CA ARG A 102 3.77 7.73 9.24
C ARG A 102 2.29 7.49 8.90
N GLU A 103 1.47 8.54 8.88
CA GLU A 103 0.06 8.45 8.46
C GLU A 103 -0.08 8.07 6.98
N LEU A 104 0.78 8.60 6.12
CA LEU A 104 0.86 8.21 4.71
C LEU A 104 1.18 6.71 4.58
N LEU A 105 2.16 6.20 5.34
CA LEU A 105 2.50 4.78 5.37
C LEU A 105 1.32 3.92 5.82
N ALA A 106 0.63 4.34 6.90
CA ALA A 106 -0.55 3.64 7.38
C ALA A 106 -1.67 3.62 6.33
N PHE A 107 -1.89 4.73 5.62
CA PHE A 107 -2.85 4.81 4.52
C PHE A 107 -2.51 3.85 3.37
N VAL A 108 -1.25 3.81 2.92
CA VAL A 108 -0.83 2.89 1.85
C VAL A 108 -0.94 1.43 2.31
N ALA A 109 -0.55 1.12 3.55
CA ALA A 109 -0.69 -0.22 4.11
C ALA A 109 -2.15 -0.68 4.18
N ALA A 110 -3.08 0.22 4.53
CA ALA A 110 -4.52 -0.09 4.50
C ALA A 110 -5.05 -0.26 3.07
N SER A 111 -4.50 0.51 2.12
CA SER A 111 -4.93 0.46 0.71
C SER A 111 -4.36 -0.72 -0.06
N ALA A 112 -3.27 -1.33 0.40
CA ALA A 112 -2.62 -2.47 -0.24
C ALA A 112 -3.51 -3.72 -0.29
N GLY A 113 -4.55 -3.78 0.56
CA GLY A 113 -5.54 -4.84 0.52
C GLY A 113 -5.02 -6.22 0.93
N ASP A 114 -5.93 -7.16 1.12
CA ASP A 114 -5.56 -8.56 1.39
C ASP A 114 -5.48 -9.33 0.07
N THR A 115 -4.41 -10.11 -0.12
CA THR A 115 -4.27 -11.00 -1.27
C THR A 115 -4.05 -12.44 -0.82
N ALA A 116 -4.92 -13.34 -1.28
CA ALA A 116 -4.77 -14.78 -1.11
C ALA A 116 -4.45 -15.44 -2.46
N VAL A 117 -3.41 -16.27 -2.51
CA VAL A 117 -2.95 -16.95 -3.73
C VAL A 117 -2.84 -18.45 -3.47
N ALA A 118 -3.27 -19.26 -4.43
CA ALA A 118 -3.14 -20.72 -4.39
C ALA A 118 -3.77 -21.33 -3.12
N THR A 119 -4.98 -20.86 -2.78
CA THR A 119 -5.68 -21.34 -1.60
C THR A 119 -6.18 -22.77 -1.85
N GLY A 120 -5.91 -23.69 -0.93
CA GLY A 120 -6.25 -25.11 -1.06
C GLY A 120 -7.76 -25.36 -1.11
N LYS A 121 -8.17 -26.63 -1.04
CA LYS A 121 -9.58 -27.03 -1.08
C LYS A 121 -10.29 -26.74 0.26
N ALA A 122 -11.48 -26.15 0.21
CA ALA A 122 -12.38 -26.08 1.37
C ALA A 122 -13.31 -27.29 1.38
N VAL A 123 -13.38 -28.01 2.50
CA VAL A 123 -14.27 -29.17 2.66
C VAL A 123 -15.05 -29.05 3.96
N ALA A 124 -16.38 -29.05 3.85
CA ALA A 124 -17.30 -29.05 4.98
C ALA A 124 -18.20 -30.29 4.97
N ARG A 125 -18.35 -30.93 6.13
CA ARG A 125 -19.19 -32.13 6.31
C ARG A 125 -20.00 -32.01 7.59
N ASP A 126 -21.12 -32.73 7.63
CA ASP A 126 -21.93 -32.93 8.84
C ASP A 126 -22.36 -31.63 9.55
N GLY A 127 -22.75 -30.62 8.77
CA GLY A 127 -23.16 -29.31 9.27
C GLY A 127 -22.01 -28.32 9.51
N GLY A 128 -20.79 -28.66 9.10
CA GLY A 128 -19.61 -27.81 9.26
C GLY A 128 -19.54 -26.61 8.31
N SER A 129 -18.66 -25.66 8.63
CA SER A 129 -18.33 -24.53 7.74
C SER A 129 -16.83 -24.50 7.46
N ALA A 130 -16.45 -24.34 6.20
CA ALA A 130 -15.07 -24.25 5.75
C ALA A 130 -14.87 -23.07 4.79
N VAL A 131 -13.81 -22.29 4.99
CA VAL A 131 -13.43 -21.20 4.09
C VAL A 131 -11.94 -21.34 3.75
N THR A 132 -11.63 -21.26 2.47
CA THR A 132 -10.27 -21.14 1.93
C THR A 132 -10.21 -19.86 1.09
N GLY A 133 -9.25 -18.96 1.34
CA GLY A 133 -9.26 -17.62 0.76
C GLY A 133 -9.24 -16.51 1.82
N ILE A 134 -9.96 -15.42 1.58
CA ILE A 134 -10.00 -14.26 2.49
C ILE A 134 -11.35 -14.25 3.20
N LYS A 135 -11.33 -14.18 4.53
CA LYS A 135 -12.53 -14.02 5.36
C LYS A 135 -12.53 -12.62 5.99
N ASN A 136 -13.38 -11.75 5.47
CA ASN A 136 -13.59 -10.41 6.03
C ASN A 136 -14.59 -10.52 7.19
N THR A 137 -14.08 -10.45 8.41
CA THR A 137 -14.91 -10.23 9.60
C THR A 137 -15.11 -8.73 9.78
N GLY A 138 -16.29 -8.29 10.21
CA GLY A 138 -16.68 -6.85 10.27
C GLY A 138 -15.76 -5.90 11.05
N GLY A 139 -14.67 -6.38 11.66
CA GLY A 139 -13.60 -5.58 12.29
C GLY A 139 -12.26 -5.61 11.54
N GLY A 140 -12.18 -6.18 10.33
CA GLY A 140 -10.98 -6.26 9.51
C GLY A 140 -10.50 -4.91 8.97
N ARG A 141 -9.24 -4.85 8.50
CA ARG A 141 -8.70 -3.63 7.89
C ARG A 141 -9.50 -3.30 6.62
N PRO A 142 -10.01 -2.06 6.45
CA PRO A 142 -10.66 -1.66 5.21
C PRO A 142 -9.61 -1.61 4.10
N GLY A 143 -9.81 -2.39 3.04
CA GLY A 143 -8.94 -2.45 1.87
C GLY A 143 -9.52 -3.38 0.78
N PRO A 144 -9.08 -3.26 -0.48
CA PRO A 144 -9.50 -4.18 -1.53
C PRO A 144 -9.05 -5.61 -1.19
N ALA A 145 -9.91 -6.61 -1.42
CA ALA A 145 -9.53 -8.01 -1.24
C ALA A 145 -9.42 -8.70 -2.60
N ARG A 146 -8.37 -9.49 -2.80
CA ARG A 146 -8.16 -10.26 -4.03
C ARG A 146 -7.81 -11.71 -3.72
N ALA A 147 -8.60 -12.65 -4.24
CA ALA A 147 -8.27 -14.07 -4.20
C ALA A 147 -7.94 -14.57 -5.62
N VAL A 148 -6.81 -15.26 -5.79
CA VAL A 148 -6.31 -15.72 -7.10
C VAL A 148 -5.91 -17.19 -7.02
N HIS A 149 -6.20 -17.97 -8.07
CA HIS A 149 -5.92 -19.42 -8.12
C HIS A 149 -6.51 -20.17 -6.92
N THR A 150 -7.75 -19.86 -6.56
CA THR A 150 -8.44 -20.50 -5.44
C THR A 150 -8.85 -21.93 -5.81
N GLY A 151 -8.69 -22.88 -4.89
CA GLY A 151 -9.05 -24.29 -5.07
C GLY A 151 -10.56 -24.57 -5.01
N ASP A 152 -10.94 -25.84 -5.01
CA ASP A 152 -12.37 -26.21 -4.98
C ASP A 152 -13.02 -25.99 -3.60
N ALA A 153 -14.35 -25.87 -3.59
CA ALA A 153 -15.17 -25.91 -2.38
C ALA A 153 -16.17 -27.07 -2.45
N GLU A 154 -16.19 -27.92 -1.41
CA GLU A 154 -17.10 -29.06 -1.31
C GLU A 154 -17.84 -29.02 0.03
N ALA A 155 -19.18 -29.02 -0.02
CA ALA A 155 -20.05 -29.10 1.16
C ALA A 155 -20.97 -30.30 1.04
N THR A 156 -20.92 -31.20 2.01
CA THR A 156 -21.71 -32.44 2.02
C THR A 156 -22.49 -32.56 3.33
N GLY A 157 -23.77 -32.93 3.26
CA GLY A 157 -24.66 -33.05 4.44
C GLY A 157 -25.47 -31.79 4.72
N ALA A 158 -26.57 -31.96 5.48
CA ALA A 158 -27.47 -30.85 5.82
C ALA A 158 -26.76 -29.82 6.71
N GLY A 159 -26.88 -28.53 6.36
CA GLY A 159 -26.27 -27.42 7.10
C GLY A 159 -24.80 -27.14 6.77
N SER A 160 -24.17 -27.92 5.89
CA SER A 160 -22.76 -27.72 5.52
C SER A 160 -22.59 -26.52 4.57
N SER A 161 -21.51 -25.75 4.76
CA SER A 161 -21.14 -24.62 3.89
C SER A 161 -19.64 -24.60 3.61
N ALA A 162 -19.25 -24.52 2.34
CA ALA A 162 -17.85 -24.40 1.94
C ALA A 162 -17.69 -23.25 0.94
N VAL A 163 -16.71 -22.39 1.18
CA VAL A 163 -16.37 -21.29 0.26
C VAL A 163 -14.90 -21.33 -0.09
N SER A 164 -14.63 -21.14 -1.38
CA SER A 164 -13.30 -20.84 -1.92
C SER A 164 -13.33 -19.47 -2.55
N GLY A 165 -12.54 -18.53 -2.02
CA GLY A 165 -12.55 -17.13 -2.45
C GLY A 165 -12.71 -16.14 -1.31
N ILE A 166 -13.43 -15.04 -1.56
CA ILE A 166 -13.63 -13.96 -0.58
C ILE A 166 -15.00 -14.13 0.06
N VAL A 167 -15.03 -14.23 1.39
CA VAL A 167 -16.25 -14.25 2.20
C VAL A 167 -16.36 -12.95 2.98
N ASN A 168 -17.52 -12.31 2.91
CA ASN A 168 -17.90 -11.17 3.75
C ASN A 168 -18.98 -11.63 4.72
N GLU A 169 -18.79 -11.38 6.01
CA GLU A 169 -19.80 -11.62 7.07
C GLU A 169 -20.50 -10.32 7.48
#